data_AF-A0A0N1MR77-F1
#
_entry.id   AF-A0A0N1MR77-F1
#
_cell.length_a   1.000
_cell.length_b   1.000
_cell.length_c   1.000
_cell.angle_alpha   90.00
_cell.angle_beta   90.00
_cell.angle_gamma   90.00
#
_symmetry.space_group_name_H-M   'P 1'
#
loop_
_entity.id
_entity.type
_entity.pdbx_description
1 polymer ?
#
loop_
_entity_poly.entity_id
_entity_poly.type
_entity_poly.pdbx_seq_one_letter_code
_entity_poly.pdbx_strand_id
1 'polypeptide(L)'
;MDIPDIKRSLLNARKAFPQPQSDPKKSKDIEIHASVSSLSSKLSKAKSSIDISKLSQQNLSLHKEILSSNAKINSDEVATAKWEFEHLSKSKLETIALDTSNTFSSSERVAAYERWHTLDQQNLSNLKRDSLKYESNVTALASFEELLSSHTNSFSFFSKAMVSDEYSSQATSQFESILDARDLEKSKNISRSEHYYETMVMDIFGGTESEILSGTDGMSLSNLMRSSYEFLTQGDRELLANIYEYADNNNIDFKYIRQFASDLGGYRMHDDGKILNNFNNGHFNGEGYQLAVSFTDKDQATINNILDSQKKLSSSDIDEGFISFMTEPGLSALSHRGSYQFLQHMIEIKARIEPSLSTENFKVFEGFSGVDDRYVITTSDKRLIRPEPDVICKNGTCEVTEKGLKNNVTLEENKGNPILDLKSNSISSLLELRVNNTTENNILFQWLAD
;
A
#
# COMPACT_ATOMS: atom_id res chain seq x y z
N MET A 1 -58.78 3.98 -56.49
CA MET A 1 -58.58 4.34 -55.07
C MET A 1 -57.41 5.28 -55.03
N ASP A 2 -57.69 6.49 -54.58
CA ASP A 2 -57.06 7.73 -54.99
C ASP A 2 -55.77 8.11 -54.24
N ILE A 3 -54.97 8.92 -54.94
CA ILE A 3 -53.90 9.82 -54.48
C ILE A 3 -54.57 11.13 -53.98
N PRO A 4 -54.12 11.84 -52.91
CA PRO A 4 -53.19 13.00 -53.04
C PRO A 4 -52.18 13.16 -51.87
N ASP A 5 -50.91 13.53 -52.12
CA ASP A 5 -50.32 14.86 -52.45
C ASP A 5 -50.10 15.81 -51.25
N ILE A 6 -48.84 16.04 -50.83
CA ILE A 6 -47.96 17.20 -51.14
C ILE A 6 -48.54 18.57 -50.70
N LYS A 7 -47.87 19.29 -49.77
CA LYS A 7 -47.21 20.62 -50.00
C LYS A 7 -46.78 21.40 -48.75
N ARG A 8 -45.59 22.04 -48.94
CA ARG A 8 -44.92 23.21 -48.29
C ARG A 8 -43.87 22.87 -47.21
N SER A 9 -42.56 22.90 -47.49
CA SER A 9 -41.70 24.01 -47.98
C SER A 9 -41.82 25.26 -47.11
N LEU A 10 -40.92 25.41 -46.13
CA LEU A 10 -39.77 26.33 -46.14
C LEU A 10 -40.16 27.80 -46.34
N LEU A 11 -40.06 28.62 -45.29
CA LEU A 11 -39.12 29.75 -45.22
C LEU A 11 -39.22 30.51 -43.88
N ASN A 12 -38.06 31.06 -43.49
CA ASN A 12 -37.81 32.12 -42.50
C ASN A 12 -37.65 31.67 -41.05
N ALA A 13 -36.68 32.13 -40.27
CA ALA A 13 -35.42 32.84 -40.48
C ALA A 13 -34.71 32.85 -39.12
N ARG A 14 -33.37 32.87 -39.13
CA ARG A 14 -32.44 33.23 -38.05
C ARG A 14 -33.05 34.02 -36.87
N LYS A 15 -32.81 33.57 -35.63
CA LYS A 15 -32.02 34.29 -34.60
C LYS A 15 -32.02 33.59 -33.23
N ALA A 16 -30.83 33.58 -32.63
CA ALA A 16 -30.51 33.65 -31.19
C ALA A 16 -30.79 32.44 -30.28
N PHE A 17 -29.71 32.01 -29.63
CA PHE A 17 -29.66 31.22 -28.40
C PHE A 17 -30.64 31.70 -27.32
N PRO A 18 -31.18 30.77 -26.52
CA PRO A 18 -31.17 30.94 -25.08
C PRO A 18 -30.51 29.74 -24.37
N GLN A 19 -29.72 30.04 -23.34
CA GLN A 19 -29.19 29.07 -22.38
C GLN A 19 -30.30 28.27 -21.70
N PRO A 20 -30.10 26.98 -21.35
CA PRO A 20 -30.89 26.34 -20.32
C PRO A 20 -30.34 26.69 -18.95
N GLN A 21 -31.14 27.44 -18.19
CA GLN A 21 -30.98 27.61 -16.75
C GLN A 21 -31.06 26.25 -16.06
N SER A 22 -30.12 26.05 -15.16
CA SER A 22 -30.07 24.97 -14.17
C SER A 22 -31.19 25.11 -13.15
N ASP A 23 -31.88 24.01 -12.85
CA ASP A 23 -32.55 23.83 -11.55
C ASP A 23 -32.18 22.45 -10.96
N PRO A 24 -31.69 22.38 -9.71
CA PRO A 24 -31.04 21.19 -9.15
C PRO A 24 -32.01 20.37 -8.30
N LYS A 25 -32.23 19.10 -8.66
CA LYS A 25 -32.79 18.09 -7.74
C LYS A 25 -31.70 17.14 -7.27
N LYS A 26 -31.21 17.45 -6.07
CA LYS A 26 -30.59 16.60 -5.03
C LYS A 26 -30.43 15.11 -5.36
N SER A 27 -29.19 14.67 -5.63
CA SER A 27 -28.73 13.34 -5.22
C SER A 27 -28.19 13.42 -3.79
N LYS A 28 -28.56 12.45 -2.96
CA LYS A 28 -27.98 12.23 -1.63
C LYS A 28 -26.79 11.29 -1.85
N ASP A 29 -25.60 11.85 -1.98
CA ASP A 29 -24.34 11.11 -1.92
C ASP A 29 -23.67 11.48 -0.57
N ILE A 30 -23.81 10.59 0.41
CA ILE A 30 -23.30 10.76 1.77
C ILE A 30 -21.97 9.99 1.91
N GLU A 31 -20.90 10.74 2.18
CA GLU A 31 -19.72 10.39 2.99
C GLU A 31 -19.05 9.02 2.80
N ILE A 32 -18.72 8.65 1.56
CA ILE A 32 -17.51 7.84 1.26
C ILE A 32 -16.55 8.61 0.33
N HIS A 33 -16.98 9.76 -0.18
CA HIS A 33 -16.18 10.56 -1.12
C HIS A 33 -15.07 11.40 -0.49
N ALA A 34 -14.99 11.58 0.84
CA ALA A 34 -14.07 12.57 1.45
C ALA A 34 -12.58 12.17 1.36
N SER A 35 -12.22 10.89 1.52
CA SER A 35 -10.82 10.45 1.44
C SER A 35 -10.29 10.42 -0.01
N VAL A 36 -11.06 9.86 -0.94
CA VAL A 36 -10.70 9.81 -2.38
C VAL A 36 -10.72 11.19 -3.02
N SER A 37 -11.67 12.06 -2.63
CA SER A 37 -11.72 13.44 -3.14
C SER A 37 -10.58 14.31 -2.59
N SER A 38 -10.13 14.09 -1.35
CA SER A 38 -9.01 14.85 -0.77
C SER A 38 -7.68 14.51 -1.45
N LEU A 39 -7.34 13.23 -1.59
CA LEU A 39 -6.11 12.80 -2.29
C LEU A 39 -6.17 13.16 -3.77
N SER A 40 -7.31 12.95 -4.45
CA SER A 40 -7.47 13.33 -5.85
C SER A 40 -7.35 14.84 -6.05
N SER A 41 -7.88 15.65 -5.12
CA SER A 41 -7.74 17.11 -5.16
C SER A 41 -6.29 17.53 -4.91
N LYS A 42 -5.63 16.91 -3.92
CA LYS A 42 -4.21 17.15 -3.63
C LYS A 42 -3.33 16.82 -4.85
N LEU A 43 -3.53 15.65 -5.44
CA LEU A 43 -2.83 15.20 -6.65
C LEU A 43 -3.06 16.15 -7.84
N SER A 44 -4.30 16.61 -8.04
CA SER A 44 -4.60 17.57 -9.11
C SER A 44 -3.86 18.89 -8.91
N LYS A 45 -3.82 19.41 -7.67
CA LYS A 45 -3.11 20.66 -7.35
C LYS A 45 -1.61 20.51 -7.52
N ALA A 46 -1.02 19.44 -6.96
CA ALA A 46 0.40 19.13 -7.13
C ALA A 46 0.77 19.02 -8.62
N LYS A 47 -0.06 18.32 -9.40
CA LYS A 47 0.16 18.18 -10.85
C LYS A 47 0.15 19.52 -11.58
N SER A 48 -0.82 20.39 -11.29
CA SER A 48 -0.89 21.73 -11.89
C SER A 48 0.32 22.59 -11.53
N SER A 49 0.78 22.57 -10.28
CA SER A 49 1.96 23.32 -9.87
C SER A 49 3.25 22.82 -10.52
N ILE A 50 3.38 21.51 -10.65
CA ILE A 50 4.51 20.90 -11.36
C ILE A 50 4.50 21.30 -12.84
N ASP A 51 3.34 21.34 -13.49
CA ASP A 51 3.22 21.75 -14.90
C ASP A 51 3.59 23.24 -15.09
N ILE A 52 3.28 24.09 -14.11
CA ILE A 52 3.73 25.49 -14.07
C ILE A 52 5.25 25.58 -13.88
N SER A 53 5.84 24.79 -12.96
CA SER A 53 7.30 24.76 -12.75
C SER A 53 8.05 24.32 -14.02
N LYS A 54 7.51 23.35 -14.78
CA LYS A 54 8.06 22.95 -16.09
C LYS A 54 8.07 24.09 -17.11
N LEU A 55 6.97 24.84 -17.21
CA LEU A 55 6.85 25.98 -18.10
C LEU A 55 7.86 27.09 -17.76
N SER A 56 8.24 27.22 -16.49
CA SER A 56 9.23 28.19 -16.00
C SER A 56 10.70 27.76 -16.17
N GLN A 57 10.97 26.59 -16.76
CA GLN A 57 12.33 26.03 -16.97
C GLN A 57 13.21 25.95 -15.71
N GLN A 58 12.61 25.83 -14.51
CA GLN A 58 13.40 25.51 -13.31
C GLN A 58 13.94 24.08 -13.41
N ASN A 59 15.25 23.90 -13.26
CA ASN A 59 15.87 22.58 -13.17
C ASN A 59 15.41 21.89 -11.88
N LEU A 60 14.52 20.90 -11.98
CA LEU A 60 14.19 20.00 -10.87
C LEU A 60 15.36 19.01 -10.65
N SER A 61 16.51 19.46 -10.13
CA SER A 61 17.53 18.54 -9.60
C SER A 61 17.28 18.34 -8.11
N LEU A 62 16.44 17.34 -7.79
CA LEU A 62 15.82 17.20 -6.46
C LEU A 62 16.21 15.93 -5.70
N HIS A 63 16.86 14.96 -6.35
CA HIS A 63 17.41 13.78 -5.66
C HIS A 63 18.28 14.19 -4.45
N LYS A 64 19.12 15.22 -4.63
CA LYS A 64 19.91 15.78 -3.53
C LYS A 64 19.05 16.57 -2.54
N GLU A 65 18.07 17.37 -2.96
CA GLU A 65 17.25 18.18 -2.04
C GLU A 65 16.32 17.36 -1.13
N ILE A 66 15.70 16.29 -1.65
CA ILE A 66 14.86 15.39 -0.82
C ILE A 66 15.74 14.71 0.24
N LEU A 67 16.92 14.24 -0.15
CA LEU A 67 17.89 13.59 0.75
C LEU A 67 18.66 14.56 1.67
N SER A 68 18.78 15.84 1.32
CA SER A 68 19.55 16.86 2.05
C SER A 68 18.69 17.90 2.78
N SER A 69 17.36 17.75 2.75
CA SER A 69 16.47 18.66 3.46
C SER A 69 16.74 18.57 4.98
N ASN A 70 17.46 19.57 5.49
CA ASN A 70 17.77 19.79 6.91
C ASN A 70 16.53 20.05 7.79
N ALA A 71 15.32 19.84 7.27
CA ALA A 71 14.12 19.81 8.07
C ALA A 71 14.19 18.54 8.94
N LYS A 72 13.83 18.65 10.22
CA LYS A 72 13.55 17.48 11.07
C LYS A 72 12.33 16.79 10.44
N ILE A 73 12.58 15.92 9.46
CA ILE A 73 11.54 15.10 8.84
C ILE A 73 10.95 14.27 9.97
N ASN A 74 9.67 14.47 10.23
CA ASN A 74 8.98 13.69 11.23
C ASN A 74 8.79 12.28 10.67
N SER A 75 9.59 11.34 11.14
CA SER A 75 9.47 9.94 10.76
C SER A 75 8.02 9.43 10.90
N ASP A 76 7.24 9.93 11.88
CA ASP A 76 5.86 9.46 12.18
C ASP A 76 4.92 9.74 11.02
N GLU A 77 5.09 10.91 10.41
CA GLU A 77 4.28 11.35 9.28
C GLU A 77 4.69 10.64 7.99
N VAL A 78 5.99 10.30 7.83
CA VAL A 78 6.49 9.55 6.67
C VAL A 78 5.91 8.13 6.69
N ALA A 79 5.99 7.47 7.84
CA ALA A 79 5.44 6.15 8.11
C ALA A 79 3.94 6.05 7.78
N THR A 80 3.15 6.98 8.31
CA THR A 80 1.70 7.04 8.07
C THR A 80 1.39 7.22 6.58
N ALA A 81 2.09 8.16 5.93
CA ALA A 81 1.91 8.41 4.50
C ALA A 81 2.33 7.21 3.62
N LYS A 82 3.36 6.45 4.02
CA LYS A 82 3.84 5.28 3.26
C LYS A 82 2.77 4.18 3.17
N TRP A 83 2.05 3.95 4.26
CA TRP A 83 0.90 3.03 4.27
C TRP A 83 -0.21 3.49 3.33
N GLU A 84 -0.57 4.78 3.38
CA GLU A 84 -1.58 5.36 2.47
C GLU A 84 -1.17 5.28 1.00
N PHE A 85 0.14 5.32 0.71
CA PHE A 85 0.68 5.33 -0.64
C PHE A 85 1.03 3.96 -1.21
N GLU A 86 0.89 2.90 -0.42
CA GLU A 86 1.32 1.54 -0.73
C GLU A 86 0.74 1.02 -2.06
N HIS A 87 -0.51 1.39 -2.35
CA HIS A 87 -1.29 0.97 -3.51
C HIS A 87 -1.22 1.96 -4.69
N LEU A 88 -0.46 3.05 -4.58
CA LEU A 88 -0.36 4.06 -5.63
C LEU A 88 0.56 3.62 -6.77
N SER A 89 0.20 4.03 -7.99
CA SER A 89 1.05 3.82 -9.17
C SER A 89 2.30 4.70 -9.12
N LYS A 90 3.39 4.29 -9.78
CA LYS A 90 4.63 5.08 -9.91
C LYS A 90 4.37 6.54 -10.33
N SER A 91 3.46 6.77 -11.28
CA SER A 91 3.11 8.12 -11.74
C SER A 91 2.44 8.98 -10.66
N LYS A 92 1.59 8.39 -9.80
CA LYS A 92 1.00 9.11 -8.66
C LYS A 92 2.06 9.41 -7.60
N LEU A 93 2.96 8.45 -7.32
CA LEU A 93 4.07 8.64 -6.38
C LEU A 93 5.04 9.74 -6.85
N GLU A 94 5.35 9.81 -8.14
CA GLU A 94 6.15 10.90 -8.75
C GLU A 94 5.50 12.26 -8.51
N THR A 95 4.17 12.34 -8.70
CA THR A 95 3.41 13.58 -8.51
C THR A 95 3.45 14.05 -7.05
N ILE A 96 3.38 13.12 -6.11
CA ILE A 96 3.46 13.42 -4.68
C ILE A 96 4.89 13.85 -4.33
N ALA A 97 5.90 13.04 -4.64
CA ALA A 97 7.29 13.30 -4.25
C ALA A 97 7.82 14.66 -4.77
N LEU A 98 7.41 15.04 -5.98
CA LEU A 98 7.83 16.27 -6.64
C LEU A 98 6.86 17.44 -6.48
N ASP A 99 5.91 17.35 -5.54
CA ASP A 99 5.00 18.44 -5.30
C ASP A 99 5.75 19.73 -4.87
N THR A 100 5.68 20.76 -5.72
CA THR A 100 6.26 22.09 -5.49
C THR A 100 5.26 23.06 -4.84
N SER A 101 4.00 22.65 -4.68
CA SER A 101 2.92 23.49 -4.16
C SER A 101 2.77 23.45 -2.64
N ASN A 102 3.54 22.59 -1.97
CA ASN A 102 3.38 22.23 -0.56
C ASN A 102 1.97 21.74 -0.21
N THR A 103 1.27 21.16 -1.19
CA THR A 103 -0.01 20.47 -0.98
C THR A 103 0.21 19.17 -0.20
N PHE A 104 1.34 18.51 -0.44
CA PHE A 104 1.86 17.41 0.35
C PHE A 104 2.97 17.89 1.28
N SER A 105 2.92 17.43 2.53
CA SER A 105 3.96 17.66 3.53
C SER A 105 5.29 17.06 3.08
N SER A 106 6.41 17.56 3.62
CA SER A 106 7.74 16.99 3.37
C SER A 106 7.77 15.49 3.68
N SER A 107 7.06 15.07 4.72
CA SER A 107 6.94 13.68 5.15
C SER A 107 6.21 12.81 4.12
N GLU A 108 5.08 13.26 3.59
CA GLU A 108 4.36 12.59 2.48
C GLU A 108 5.24 12.52 1.22
N ARG A 109 5.99 13.57 0.91
CA ARG A 109 6.88 13.60 -0.27
C ARG A 109 8.01 12.58 -0.17
N VAL A 110 8.62 12.43 1.01
CA VAL A 110 9.66 11.43 1.28
C VAL A 110 9.08 10.01 1.21
N ALA A 111 7.91 9.78 1.82
CA ALA A 111 7.23 8.47 1.77
C ALA A 111 6.95 8.03 0.32
N ALA A 112 6.47 8.96 -0.51
CA ALA A 112 6.22 8.70 -1.92
C ALA A 112 7.53 8.41 -2.70
N TYR A 113 8.61 9.13 -2.39
CA TYR A 113 9.94 8.87 -2.96
C TYR A 113 10.44 7.47 -2.63
N GLU A 114 10.42 7.08 -1.35
CA GLU A 114 10.87 5.75 -0.90
C GLU A 114 10.05 4.62 -1.52
N ARG A 115 8.72 4.79 -1.60
CA ARG A 115 7.85 3.80 -2.23
C ARG A 115 8.14 3.68 -3.73
N TRP A 116 8.33 4.81 -4.41
CA TRP A 116 8.72 4.84 -5.82
C TRP A 116 10.06 4.12 -6.04
N HIS A 117 11.05 4.40 -5.19
CA HIS A 117 12.38 3.77 -5.26
C HIS A 117 12.30 2.26 -5.03
N THR A 118 11.49 1.81 -4.07
CA THR A 118 11.24 0.38 -3.83
C THR A 118 10.70 -0.33 -5.09
N LEU A 119 9.71 0.27 -5.74
CA LEU A 119 9.14 -0.27 -6.99
C LEU A 119 10.17 -0.28 -8.13
N ASP A 120 11.09 0.69 -8.14
CA ASP A 120 12.16 0.76 -9.11
C ASP A 120 13.23 -0.33 -8.91
N GLN A 121 13.66 -0.56 -7.67
CA GLN A 121 14.59 -1.64 -7.33
C GLN A 121 14.02 -3.02 -7.63
N GLN A 122 12.70 -3.20 -7.44
CA GLN A 122 12.01 -4.43 -7.84
C GLN A 122 12.07 -4.65 -9.36
N ASN A 123 11.91 -3.60 -10.16
CA ASN A 123 12.06 -3.71 -11.60
C ASN A 123 13.50 -4.07 -11.98
N LEU A 124 14.51 -3.39 -11.43
CA LEU A 124 15.92 -3.70 -11.65
C LEU A 124 16.24 -5.16 -11.37
N SER A 125 15.72 -5.70 -10.26
CA SER A 125 15.91 -7.12 -9.89
C SER A 125 15.31 -8.08 -10.93
N ASN A 126 14.13 -7.75 -11.48
CA ASN A 126 13.55 -8.53 -12.58
C ASN A 126 14.43 -8.48 -13.84
N LEU A 127 14.98 -7.30 -14.19
CA LEU A 127 15.89 -7.18 -15.34
C LEU A 127 17.14 -8.05 -15.16
N LYS A 128 17.77 -7.98 -13.98
CA LYS A 128 18.94 -8.79 -13.63
C LYS A 128 18.62 -10.29 -13.80
N ARG A 129 17.48 -10.73 -13.25
CA ARG A 129 17.04 -12.14 -13.36
C ARG A 129 16.80 -12.57 -14.80
N ASP A 130 16.11 -11.74 -15.59
CA ASP A 130 15.83 -12.08 -16.99
C ASP A 130 17.12 -12.20 -17.81
N SER A 131 18.11 -11.37 -17.50
CA SER A 131 19.44 -11.44 -18.13
C SER A 131 20.29 -12.62 -17.64
N LEU A 132 20.12 -13.08 -16.40
CA LEU A 132 20.85 -14.26 -15.88
C LEU A 132 20.41 -15.59 -16.52
N LYS A 133 19.27 -15.63 -17.22
CA LYS A 133 18.82 -16.80 -17.99
C LYS A 133 19.80 -17.20 -19.09
N TYR A 134 20.65 -16.27 -19.55
CA TYR A 134 21.68 -16.58 -20.54
C TYR A 134 22.89 -17.24 -19.88
N GLU A 135 23.36 -18.36 -20.43
CA GLU A 135 24.51 -19.12 -19.88
C GLU A 135 25.85 -18.38 -20.01
N SER A 136 26.00 -17.59 -21.08
CA SER A 136 27.17 -16.77 -21.37
C SER A 136 27.06 -15.45 -20.62
N ASN A 137 28.08 -15.11 -19.81
CA ASN A 137 28.12 -13.85 -19.08
C ASN A 137 28.16 -12.63 -20.01
N VAL A 138 28.82 -12.76 -21.16
CA VAL A 138 28.84 -11.69 -22.19
C VAL A 138 27.42 -11.45 -22.73
N THR A 139 26.65 -12.51 -22.95
CA THR A 139 25.27 -12.41 -23.44
C THR A 139 24.33 -11.91 -22.35
N ALA A 140 24.52 -12.35 -21.11
CA ALA A 140 23.79 -11.87 -19.95
C ALA A 140 24.00 -10.36 -19.74
N LEU A 141 25.25 -9.88 -19.79
CA LEU A 141 25.58 -8.46 -19.66
C LEU A 141 24.93 -7.63 -20.77
N ALA A 142 25.08 -8.05 -22.03
CA ALA A 142 24.46 -7.36 -23.16
C ALA A 142 22.93 -7.29 -23.05
N SER A 143 22.29 -8.40 -22.61
CA SER A 143 20.85 -8.42 -22.35
C SER A 143 20.46 -7.46 -21.23
N PHE A 144 21.24 -7.41 -20.14
CA PHE A 144 20.96 -6.53 -19.01
C PHE A 144 21.08 -5.06 -19.41
N GLU A 145 22.14 -4.70 -20.14
CA GLU A 145 22.33 -3.34 -20.65
C GLU A 145 21.19 -2.91 -21.58
N GLU A 146 20.71 -3.80 -22.45
CA GLU A 146 19.56 -3.53 -23.32
C GLU A 146 18.27 -3.31 -22.51
N LEU A 147 17.98 -4.19 -21.56
CA LEU A 147 16.80 -4.10 -20.70
C LEU A 147 16.86 -2.86 -19.79
N LEU A 148 18.02 -2.55 -19.22
CA LEU A 148 18.25 -1.38 -18.39
C LEU A 148 18.11 -0.08 -19.21
N SER A 149 18.63 -0.07 -20.43
CA SER A 149 18.45 1.05 -21.38
C SER A 149 16.97 1.26 -21.70
N SER A 150 16.22 0.19 -21.99
CA SER A 150 14.77 0.27 -22.21
C SER A 150 14.02 0.82 -20.98
N HIS A 151 14.32 0.29 -19.79
CA HIS A 151 13.74 0.73 -18.52
C HIS A 151 14.01 2.21 -18.23
N THR A 152 15.26 2.65 -18.36
CA THR A 152 15.64 4.05 -18.12
C THR A 152 15.15 5.02 -19.20
N ASN A 153 14.98 4.55 -20.44
CA ASN A 153 14.33 5.33 -21.49
C ASN A 153 12.82 5.49 -21.27
N SER A 154 12.19 4.51 -20.61
CA SER A 154 10.77 4.58 -20.23
C SER A 154 10.49 5.56 -19.09
N PHE A 155 11.52 6.01 -18.39
CA PHE A 155 11.39 6.96 -17.28
C PHE A 155 10.73 8.25 -17.75
N SER A 156 9.73 8.66 -16.97
CA SER A 156 9.13 9.97 -17.14
C SER A 156 10.19 11.04 -16.84
N PHE A 157 9.93 12.28 -17.27
CA PHE A 157 10.77 13.42 -16.88
C PHE A 157 10.99 13.49 -15.35
N PHE A 158 9.99 13.08 -14.57
CA PHE A 158 10.04 13.07 -13.11
C PHE A 158 10.86 11.92 -12.56
N SER A 159 10.68 10.72 -13.09
CA SER A 159 11.49 9.55 -12.73
C SER A 159 12.99 9.85 -12.91
N LYS A 160 13.37 10.51 -14.02
CA LYS A 160 14.76 10.92 -14.27
C LYS A 160 15.31 11.91 -13.25
N ALA A 161 14.46 12.77 -12.69
CA ALA A 161 14.84 13.73 -11.64
C ALA A 161 14.98 13.08 -10.24
N MET A 162 14.43 11.88 -10.05
CA MET A 162 14.41 11.15 -8.78
C MET A 162 15.57 10.15 -8.63
N VAL A 163 16.25 9.81 -9.73
CA VAL A 163 17.41 8.92 -9.75
C VAL A 163 18.70 9.72 -9.88
N SER A 164 19.84 9.11 -9.51
CA SER A 164 21.15 9.72 -9.69
C SER A 164 21.56 9.73 -11.17
N ASP A 165 22.43 10.67 -11.56
CA ASP A 165 23.01 10.70 -12.90
C ASP A 165 23.86 9.45 -13.21
N GLU A 166 24.31 8.76 -12.16
CA GLU A 166 25.10 7.52 -12.20
C GLU A 166 24.25 6.24 -12.12
N TYR A 167 22.91 6.36 -12.12
CA TYR A 167 22.00 5.25 -11.88
C TYR A 167 22.29 4.04 -12.78
N SER A 168 22.42 4.26 -14.09
CA SER A 168 22.66 3.16 -15.03
C SER A 168 24.03 2.54 -14.82
N SER A 169 25.08 3.34 -14.59
CA SER A 169 26.43 2.82 -14.36
C SER A 169 26.53 2.04 -13.05
N GLN A 170 25.83 2.48 -12.00
CA GLN A 170 25.77 1.75 -10.73
C GLN A 170 25.02 0.42 -10.88
N ALA A 171 23.89 0.42 -11.60
CA ALA A 171 23.13 -0.79 -11.88
C ALA A 171 23.93 -1.81 -12.73
N THR A 172 24.65 -1.35 -13.75
CA THR A 172 25.56 -2.19 -14.56
C THR A 172 26.69 -2.75 -13.71
N SER A 173 27.38 -1.92 -12.93
CA SER A 173 28.47 -2.39 -12.06
C SER A 173 28.02 -3.42 -11.03
N GLN A 174 26.82 -3.24 -10.45
CA GLN A 174 26.23 -4.25 -9.58
C GLN A 174 25.95 -5.57 -10.33
N PHE A 175 25.50 -5.50 -11.58
CA PHE A 175 25.24 -6.70 -12.37
C PHE A 175 26.53 -7.41 -12.79
N GLU A 176 27.57 -6.66 -13.16
CA GLU A 176 28.90 -7.22 -13.42
C GLU A 176 29.44 -7.97 -12.21
N SER A 177 29.27 -7.42 -10.99
CA SER A 177 29.63 -8.12 -9.76
C SER A 177 28.87 -9.45 -9.56
N ILE A 178 27.64 -9.55 -10.06
CA ILE A 178 26.85 -10.81 -10.02
C ILE A 178 27.43 -11.82 -11.02
N LEU A 179 27.82 -11.37 -12.21
CA LEU A 179 28.45 -12.24 -13.21
C LEU A 179 29.83 -12.73 -12.73
N ASP A 180 30.61 -11.87 -12.08
CA ASP A 180 31.88 -12.23 -11.44
C ASP A 180 31.65 -13.27 -10.34
N ALA A 181 30.62 -13.10 -9.51
CA ALA A 181 30.22 -14.08 -8.51
C ALA A 181 29.82 -15.42 -9.16
N ARG A 182 29.03 -15.40 -10.24
CA ARG A 182 28.62 -16.59 -11.01
C ARG A 182 29.81 -17.36 -11.60
N ASP A 183 30.82 -16.67 -12.11
CA ASP A 183 32.04 -17.33 -12.58
C ASP A 183 32.88 -17.88 -11.41
N LEU A 184 32.84 -17.21 -10.26
CA LEU A 184 33.41 -17.74 -9.02
C LEU A 184 32.62 -18.99 -8.53
N GLU A 185 31.29 -19.01 -8.64
CA GLU A 185 30.42 -20.18 -8.34
C GLU A 185 30.70 -21.34 -9.29
N LYS A 186 30.99 -21.11 -10.57
CA LYS A 186 31.45 -22.19 -11.48
C LYS A 186 32.80 -22.77 -11.05
N SER A 187 33.61 -22.02 -10.30
CA SER A 187 34.94 -22.41 -9.83
C SER A 187 34.97 -22.96 -8.39
N LYS A 188 33.93 -22.71 -7.59
CA LYS A 188 33.77 -23.20 -6.22
C LYS A 188 32.59 -24.17 -6.16
N ASN A 189 32.72 -25.28 -5.47
CA ASN A 189 31.55 -26.07 -5.05
C ASN A 189 30.76 -25.27 -4.00
N ILE A 190 30.08 -24.20 -4.42
CA ILE A 190 29.06 -23.53 -3.60
C ILE A 190 27.89 -24.51 -3.54
N SER A 191 27.46 -24.81 -2.32
CA SER A 191 26.37 -25.75 -2.11
C SER A 191 25.10 -25.19 -2.75
N ARG A 192 24.27 -26.07 -3.30
CA ARG A 192 22.99 -25.68 -3.92
C ARG A 192 22.11 -24.82 -3.00
N SER A 193 22.19 -25.05 -1.69
CA SER A 193 21.52 -24.24 -0.67
C SER A 193 22.06 -22.81 -0.57
N GLU A 194 23.39 -22.60 -0.67
CA GLU A 194 23.99 -21.27 -0.66
C GLU A 194 23.58 -20.47 -1.89
N HIS A 195 23.54 -21.09 -3.08
CA HIS A 195 23.13 -20.45 -4.32
C HIS A 195 21.70 -19.88 -4.26
N TYR A 196 20.73 -20.66 -3.78
CA TYR A 196 19.33 -20.19 -3.69
C TYR A 196 19.11 -19.23 -2.53
N TYR A 197 19.96 -19.27 -1.49
CA TYR A 197 19.98 -18.23 -0.46
C TYR A 197 20.47 -16.91 -1.04
N GLU A 198 21.56 -16.90 -1.81
CA GLU A 198 22.05 -15.70 -2.51
C GLU A 198 21.03 -15.17 -3.53
N THR A 199 20.35 -16.06 -4.25
CA THR A 199 19.26 -15.69 -5.17
C THR A 199 18.11 -14.99 -4.44
N MET A 200 17.70 -15.53 -3.29
CA MET A 200 16.70 -14.93 -2.42
C MET A 200 17.16 -13.54 -1.93
N VAL A 201 18.41 -13.42 -1.48
CA VAL A 201 18.99 -12.15 -1.03
C VAL A 201 19.00 -11.12 -2.17
N MET A 202 19.33 -11.56 -3.38
CA MET A 202 19.32 -10.70 -4.56
C MET A 202 17.91 -10.20 -4.90
N ASP A 203 16.92 -11.09 -4.94
CA ASP A 203 15.55 -10.74 -5.38
C ASP A 203 14.74 -9.98 -4.31
N ILE A 204 14.93 -10.31 -3.02
CA ILE A 204 14.17 -9.70 -1.91
C ILE A 204 14.87 -8.45 -1.37
N PHE A 205 16.20 -8.49 -1.21
CA PHE A 205 16.97 -7.44 -0.56
C PHE A 205 17.87 -6.64 -1.52
N GLY A 206 17.81 -6.91 -2.82
CA GLY A 206 18.63 -6.20 -3.81
C GLY A 206 20.13 -6.53 -3.74
N GLY A 207 20.48 -7.67 -3.14
CA GLY A 207 21.85 -8.19 -3.05
C GLY A 207 22.59 -7.84 -1.76
N THR A 208 21.99 -7.07 -0.86
CA THR A 208 22.55 -6.83 0.49
C THR A 208 21.51 -7.21 1.53
N GLU A 209 21.73 -8.34 2.18
CA GLU A 209 20.85 -8.83 3.22
C GLU A 209 20.85 -7.89 4.44
N SER A 210 19.67 -7.49 4.89
CA SER A 210 19.50 -6.61 6.04
C SER A 210 19.55 -7.40 7.36
N GLU A 211 19.96 -6.74 8.45
CA GLU A 211 19.83 -7.31 9.79
C GLU A 211 18.38 -7.70 10.09
N ILE A 212 18.19 -8.78 10.85
CA ILE A 212 16.86 -9.24 11.27
C ILE A 212 16.34 -8.33 12.37
N LEU A 213 15.14 -7.80 12.17
CA LEU A 213 14.48 -6.93 13.12
C LEU A 213 13.38 -7.65 13.88
N SER A 214 13.14 -7.19 15.11
CA SER A 214 12.04 -7.68 15.94
C SER A 214 10.77 -6.86 15.72
N GLY A 215 9.66 -7.54 15.49
CA GLY A 215 8.33 -6.94 15.50
C GLY A 215 7.76 -6.72 16.91
N THR A 216 8.45 -7.13 17.98
CA THR A 216 7.94 -7.07 19.36
C THR A 216 7.62 -5.66 19.86
N ASP A 217 8.31 -4.64 19.32
CA ASP A 217 8.01 -3.24 19.62
C ASP A 217 6.79 -2.72 18.80
N GLY A 218 6.13 -3.64 18.11
CA GLY A 218 4.98 -3.43 17.25
C GLY A 218 5.23 -2.42 16.14
N MET A 219 4.18 -1.66 15.81
CA MET A 219 4.23 -0.53 14.90
C MET A 219 4.90 0.69 15.54
N SER A 220 6.05 0.47 16.21
CA SER A 220 6.93 1.55 16.61
C SER A 220 7.30 2.37 15.39
N LEU A 221 7.59 3.63 15.63
CA LEU A 221 7.91 4.53 14.55
C LEU A 221 9.09 4.06 13.68
N SER A 222 10.12 3.54 14.33
CA SER A 222 11.28 2.98 13.63
C SER A 222 10.93 1.78 12.76
N ASN A 223 9.88 1.03 13.09
CA ASN A 223 9.47 -0.15 12.32
C ASN A 223 8.61 0.24 11.11
N LEU A 224 7.77 1.27 11.22
CA LEU A 224 6.89 1.72 10.13
C LEU A 224 7.60 2.20 8.86
N MET A 225 8.84 2.70 8.99
CA MET A 225 9.62 3.17 7.84
C MET A 225 10.35 2.04 7.10
N ARG A 226 10.45 0.86 7.71
CA ARG A 226 11.26 -0.24 7.23
C ARG A 226 10.51 -1.14 6.27
N SER A 227 11.27 -1.88 5.48
CA SER A 227 10.70 -2.92 4.63
C SER A 227 10.19 -4.06 5.50
N SER A 228 9.01 -4.61 5.19
CA SER A 228 8.51 -5.80 5.88
C SER A 228 9.46 -7.00 5.76
N TYR A 229 10.28 -7.04 4.71
CA TYR A 229 11.31 -8.06 4.53
C TYR A 229 12.42 -8.02 5.59
N GLU A 230 12.67 -6.87 6.23
CA GLU A 230 13.67 -6.76 7.32
C GLU A 230 13.23 -7.51 8.59
N PHE A 231 11.94 -7.82 8.73
CA PHE A 231 11.37 -8.58 9.85
C PHE A 231 11.31 -10.09 9.57
N LEU A 232 11.70 -10.55 8.38
CA LEU A 232 11.82 -11.97 8.09
C LEU A 232 12.90 -12.57 9.00
N THR A 233 12.50 -13.56 9.79
CA THR A 233 13.42 -14.31 10.66
C THR A 233 14.40 -15.12 9.84
N GLN A 234 15.47 -15.63 10.46
CA GLN A 234 16.41 -16.50 9.77
C GLN A 234 15.71 -17.75 9.19
N GLY A 235 14.79 -18.34 9.95
CA GLY A 235 13.99 -19.48 9.48
C GLY A 235 13.09 -19.12 8.30
N ASP A 236 12.50 -17.91 8.28
CA ASP A 236 11.70 -17.45 7.14
C ASP A 236 12.58 -17.27 5.89
N ARG A 237 13.80 -16.75 6.03
CA ARG A 237 14.77 -16.57 4.93
C ARG A 237 15.24 -17.91 4.35
N GLU A 238 15.52 -18.89 5.21
CA GLU A 238 15.85 -20.26 4.82
C GLU A 238 14.66 -20.96 4.14
N LEU A 239 13.44 -20.76 4.65
CA LEU A 239 12.22 -21.23 4.00
C LEU A 239 12.10 -20.64 2.60
N LEU A 240 12.25 -19.32 2.45
CA LEU A 240 12.15 -18.62 1.18
C LEU A 240 13.22 -19.13 0.19
N ALA A 241 14.47 -19.30 0.60
CA ALA A 241 15.53 -19.86 -0.24
C ALA A 241 15.14 -21.25 -0.81
N ASN A 242 14.56 -22.12 0.04
CA ASN A 242 14.06 -23.42 -0.42
C ASN A 242 12.86 -23.29 -1.40
N ILE A 243 12.04 -22.25 -1.24
CA ILE A 243 10.94 -21.96 -2.18
C ILE A 243 11.50 -21.45 -3.52
N TYR A 244 12.55 -20.61 -3.51
CA TYR A 244 13.25 -20.19 -4.73
C TYR A 244 13.81 -21.40 -5.49
N GLU A 245 14.45 -22.32 -4.78
CA GLU A 245 14.93 -23.58 -5.38
C GLU A 245 13.80 -24.36 -6.05
N TYR A 246 12.70 -24.58 -5.32
CA TYR A 246 11.56 -25.32 -5.85
C TYR A 246 10.95 -24.60 -7.07
N ALA A 247 10.81 -23.28 -6.99
CA ALA A 247 10.22 -22.47 -8.04
C ALA A 247 11.06 -22.48 -9.33
N ASP A 248 12.39 -22.37 -9.20
CA ASP A 248 13.31 -22.40 -10.33
C ASP A 248 13.23 -23.74 -11.07
N ASN A 249 13.27 -24.86 -10.33
CA ASN A 249 13.14 -26.20 -10.90
C ASN A 249 11.79 -26.45 -11.59
N ASN A 250 10.75 -25.70 -11.22
CA ASN A 250 9.38 -25.88 -11.71
C ASN A 250 8.88 -24.72 -12.59
N ASN A 251 9.77 -23.79 -12.98
CA ASN A 251 9.47 -22.63 -13.81
C ASN A 251 8.30 -21.78 -13.24
N ILE A 252 8.31 -21.54 -11.93
CA ILE A 252 7.34 -20.69 -11.23
C ILE A 252 7.86 -19.24 -11.21
N ASP A 253 6.97 -18.28 -11.44
CA ASP A 253 7.29 -16.85 -11.35
C ASP A 253 7.64 -16.46 -9.91
N PHE A 254 8.87 -15.99 -9.68
CA PHE A 254 9.36 -15.54 -8.37
C PHE A 254 8.55 -14.39 -7.78
N LYS A 255 7.74 -13.69 -8.57
CA LYS A 255 6.81 -12.68 -8.04
C LYS A 255 5.81 -13.30 -7.05
N TYR A 256 5.41 -14.57 -7.20
CA TYR A 256 4.62 -15.26 -6.17
C TYR A 256 5.39 -15.36 -4.84
N ILE A 257 6.69 -15.67 -4.89
CA ILE A 257 7.55 -15.78 -3.72
C ILE A 257 7.72 -14.43 -3.03
N ARG A 258 7.91 -13.35 -3.80
CA ARG A 258 8.01 -11.99 -3.23
C ARG A 258 6.74 -11.56 -2.51
N GLN A 259 5.56 -11.86 -3.06
CA GLN A 259 4.32 -11.52 -2.37
C GLN A 259 4.14 -12.38 -1.11
N PHE A 260 4.45 -13.68 -1.18
CA PHE A 260 4.46 -14.55 0.01
C PHE A 260 5.43 -14.03 1.08
N ALA A 261 6.65 -13.63 0.71
CA ALA A 261 7.61 -13.00 1.61
C ALA A 261 7.09 -11.68 2.18
N SER A 262 6.32 -10.91 1.41
CA SER A 262 5.75 -9.64 1.86
C SER A 262 4.68 -9.87 2.91
N ASP A 263 3.85 -10.89 2.74
CA ASP A 263 2.82 -11.27 3.71
C ASP A 263 3.47 -11.82 4.99
N LEU A 264 4.47 -12.69 4.86
CA LEU A 264 5.19 -13.27 5.99
C LEU A 264 5.96 -12.20 6.78
N GLY A 265 6.68 -11.32 6.09
CA GLY A 265 7.35 -10.18 6.71
C GLY A 265 6.36 -9.21 7.35
N GLY A 266 5.19 -9.00 6.72
CA GLY A 266 4.10 -8.21 7.27
C GLY A 266 3.58 -8.80 8.58
N TYR A 267 3.36 -10.11 8.62
CA TYR A 267 2.99 -10.84 9.84
C TYR A 267 4.03 -10.65 10.96
N ARG A 268 5.32 -10.87 10.66
CA ARG A 268 6.42 -10.70 11.63
C ARG A 268 6.54 -9.26 12.15
N MET A 269 6.42 -8.28 11.25
CA MET A 269 6.45 -6.85 11.58
C MET A 269 5.38 -6.47 12.61
N HIS A 270 4.26 -7.19 12.63
CA HIS A 270 3.15 -6.95 13.55
C HIS A 270 3.19 -7.86 14.79
N ASP A 271 4.38 -8.14 15.32
CA ASP A 271 4.62 -9.07 16.44
C ASP A 271 3.91 -10.42 16.21
N ASP A 272 4.20 -11.07 15.09
CA ASP A 272 3.54 -12.31 14.69
C ASP A 272 2.00 -12.15 14.65
N GLY A 273 1.55 -11.02 14.09
CA GLY A 273 0.14 -10.63 13.98
C GLY A 273 -0.56 -10.23 15.29
N LYS A 274 0.10 -10.30 16.46
CA LYS A 274 -0.56 -10.08 17.77
C LYS A 274 -1.07 -8.67 17.99
N ILE A 275 -0.47 -7.68 17.34
CA ILE A 275 -0.89 -6.27 17.49
C ILE A 275 -1.97 -5.86 16.48
N LEU A 276 -2.34 -6.74 15.54
CA LEU A 276 -3.41 -6.47 14.60
C LEU A 276 -4.75 -6.83 15.22
N ASN A 277 -5.67 -5.85 15.20
CA ASN A 277 -7.04 -6.10 15.58
C ASN A 277 -7.79 -6.75 14.43
N ASN A 278 -8.54 -7.79 14.74
CA ASN A 278 -9.41 -8.44 13.78
C ASN A 278 -10.53 -7.46 13.35
N PHE A 279 -10.63 -7.20 12.05
CA PHE A 279 -11.59 -6.25 11.48
C PHE A 279 -13.05 -6.62 11.83
N ASN A 280 -13.33 -7.91 11.96
CA ASN A 280 -14.67 -8.37 12.32
C ASN A 280 -15.02 -8.08 13.78
N ASN A 281 -14.09 -7.54 14.58
CA ASN A 281 -14.26 -7.20 16.00
C ASN A 281 -14.37 -5.69 16.26
N GLY A 282 -15.25 -4.99 15.53
CA GLY A 282 -15.70 -3.66 15.95
C GLY A 282 -15.54 -2.52 14.95
N HIS A 283 -15.48 -2.81 13.64
CA HIS A 283 -15.64 -1.75 12.63
C HIS A 283 -17.11 -1.53 12.29
N PHE A 284 -17.49 -0.27 12.10
CA PHE A 284 -18.87 0.14 11.84
C PHE A 284 -18.92 1.14 10.68
N ASN A 285 -20.00 1.14 9.93
CA ASN A 285 -20.28 2.17 8.92
C ASN A 285 -20.78 3.47 9.57
N GLY A 286 -20.98 4.53 8.78
CA GLY A 286 -21.44 5.84 9.30
C GLY A 286 -22.83 5.82 9.97
N GLU A 287 -23.66 4.84 9.64
CA GLU A 287 -24.98 4.62 10.26
C GLU A 287 -24.88 3.87 11.60
N GLY A 288 -23.70 3.31 11.89
CA GLY A 288 -23.37 2.57 13.10
C GLY A 288 -23.63 1.07 12.99
N TYR A 289 -23.82 0.51 11.79
CA TYR A 289 -23.91 -0.94 11.61
C TYR A 289 -22.52 -1.55 11.51
N GLN A 290 -22.32 -2.68 12.18
CA GLN A 290 -21.04 -3.38 12.18
C GLN A 290 -20.75 -3.96 10.80
N LEU A 291 -19.57 -3.66 10.30
CA LEU A 291 -19.01 -4.22 9.09
C LEU A 291 -18.32 -5.55 9.40
N ALA A 292 -18.40 -6.48 8.47
CA ALA A 292 -17.66 -7.72 8.49
C ALA A 292 -17.00 -7.96 7.14
N VAL A 293 -15.77 -8.43 7.15
CA VAL A 293 -15.03 -8.89 5.98
C VAL A 293 -14.99 -10.42 5.96
N SER A 294 -15.20 -10.99 4.78
CA SER A 294 -15.03 -12.42 4.49
C SER A 294 -14.20 -12.61 3.24
N PHE A 295 -13.69 -13.82 3.05
CA PHE A 295 -13.08 -14.21 1.79
C PHE A 295 -14.14 -14.26 0.67
N THR A 296 -13.66 -14.16 -0.57
CA THR A 296 -14.49 -14.48 -1.74
C THR A 296 -14.84 -15.98 -1.74
N ASP A 297 -15.90 -16.40 -2.43
CA ASP A 297 -16.24 -17.82 -2.53
C ASP A 297 -15.09 -18.66 -3.12
N LYS A 298 -14.35 -18.06 -4.07
CA LYS A 298 -13.16 -18.66 -4.68
C LYS A 298 -12.07 -18.89 -3.64
N ASP A 299 -11.74 -17.87 -2.85
CA ASP A 299 -10.67 -17.97 -1.86
C ASP A 299 -11.09 -18.83 -0.67
N GLN A 300 -12.36 -18.80 -0.26
CA GLN A 300 -12.86 -19.62 0.84
C GLN A 300 -12.64 -21.12 0.59
N ALA A 301 -12.80 -21.58 -0.66
CA ALA A 301 -12.49 -22.97 -1.02
C ALA A 301 -11.00 -23.29 -0.86
N THR A 302 -10.12 -22.38 -1.31
CA THR A 302 -8.66 -22.49 -1.13
C THR A 302 -8.26 -22.47 0.34
N ILE A 303 -8.87 -21.60 1.16
CA ILE A 303 -8.63 -21.53 2.61
C ILE A 303 -9.00 -22.84 3.30
N ASN A 304 -10.13 -23.45 2.93
CA ASN A 304 -10.52 -24.75 3.49
C ASN A 304 -9.47 -25.83 3.19
N ASN A 305 -8.94 -25.86 1.96
CA ASN A 305 -7.86 -26.79 1.59
C ASN A 305 -6.57 -26.51 2.35
N ILE A 306 -6.22 -25.23 2.56
CA ILE A 306 -5.07 -24.83 3.39
C ILE A 306 -5.20 -25.41 4.80
N LEU A 307 -6.36 -25.23 5.44
CA LEU A 307 -6.60 -25.70 6.81
C LEU A 307 -6.57 -27.23 6.92
N ASP A 308 -6.97 -27.94 5.86
CA ASP A 308 -6.89 -29.40 5.81
C ASP A 308 -5.45 -29.90 5.57
N SER A 309 -4.70 -29.25 4.69
CA SER A 309 -3.31 -29.60 4.40
C SER A 309 -2.36 -29.21 5.54
N GLN A 310 -2.64 -28.12 6.28
CA GLN A 310 -1.87 -27.65 7.44
C GLN A 310 -1.75 -28.74 8.51
N LYS A 311 -2.78 -29.58 8.70
CA LYS A 311 -2.78 -30.67 9.69
C LYS A 311 -1.68 -31.71 9.44
N LYS A 312 -1.05 -31.70 8.26
CA LYS A 312 0.02 -32.61 7.86
C LYS A 312 1.40 -31.94 7.84
N LEU A 313 1.48 -30.63 8.11
CA LEU A 313 2.76 -29.93 8.23
C LEU A 313 3.47 -30.33 9.51
N SER A 314 4.80 -30.29 9.48
CA SER A 314 5.57 -30.20 10.71
C SER A 314 5.71 -28.73 11.11
N SER A 315 5.81 -28.46 12.41
CA SER A 315 5.92 -27.09 12.95
C SER A 315 7.18 -26.33 12.47
N SER A 316 8.15 -27.03 11.86
CA SER A 316 9.36 -26.45 11.27
C SER A 316 9.23 -26.06 9.79
N ASP A 317 8.10 -26.37 9.14
CA ASP A 317 7.94 -26.16 7.70
C ASP A 317 7.48 -24.74 7.36
N ILE A 318 6.36 -24.33 7.94
CA ILE A 318 5.78 -22.98 7.82
C ILE A 318 5.15 -22.67 9.19
N ASP A 319 5.33 -21.44 9.67
CA ASP A 319 4.79 -20.99 10.95
C ASP A 319 3.26 -21.16 11.01
N GLU A 320 2.76 -21.92 11.99
CA GLU A 320 1.33 -22.18 12.16
C GLU A 320 0.53 -20.92 12.52
N GLY A 321 1.16 -20.00 13.24
CA GLY A 321 0.57 -18.70 13.57
C GLY A 321 0.41 -17.83 12.32
N PHE A 322 1.38 -17.88 11.40
CA PHE A 322 1.28 -17.23 10.10
C PHE A 322 0.12 -17.81 9.27
N ILE A 323 -0.04 -19.14 9.22
CA ILE A 323 -1.17 -19.76 8.50
C ILE A 323 -2.50 -19.36 9.15
N SER A 324 -2.58 -19.36 10.48
CA SER A 324 -3.76 -18.94 11.23
C SER A 324 -4.11 -17.48 10.95
N PHE A 325 -3.10 -16.61 10.91
CA PHE A 325 -3.24 -15.21 10.53
C PHE A 325 -3.77 -15.06 9.10
N MET A 326 -3.18 -15.77 8.14
CA MET A 326 -3.57 -15.73 6.73
C MET A 326 -4.96 -16.27 6.46
N THR A 327 -5.43 -17.23 7.26
CA THR A 327 -6.74 -17.88 7.11
C THR A 327 -7.86 -17.23 7.94
N GLU A 328 -7.56 -16.17 8.70
CA GLU A 328 -8.54 -15.37 9.41
C GLU A 328 -8.91 -14.12 8.59
N PRO A 329 -10.13 -14.04 8.02
CA PRO A 329 -10.47 -12.99 7.06
C PRO A 329 -10.37 -11.59 7.67
N GLY A 330 -10.71 -11.43 8.95
CA GLY A 330 -10.62 -10.15 9.62
C GLY A 330 -9.19 -9.66 9.88
N LEU A 331 -8.17 -10.51 9.72
CA LEU A 331 -6.77 -10.14 9.89
C LEU A 331 -6.05 -9.97 8.54
N SER A 332 -6.27 -10.90 7.60
CA SER A 332 -5.48 -10.96 6.37
C SER A 332 -6.19 -10.46 5.12
N ALA A 333 -7.51 -10.57 5.01
CA ALA A 333 -8.19 -10.39 3.71
C ALA A 333 -7.99 -8.99 3.11
N LEU A 334 -7.86 -7.97 3.97
CA LEU A 334 -7.63 -6.58 3.57
C LEU A 334 -6.16 -6.26 3.25
N SER A 335 -5.22 -7.01 3.84
CA SER A 335 -3.78 -6.70 3.84
C SER A 335 -2.94 -7.65 2.98
N HIS A 336 -3.42 -8.86 2.73
CA HIS A 336 -2.77 -9.89 1.94
C HIS A 336 -2.45 -9.41 0.51
N ARG A 337 -1.23 -9.68 0.07
CA ARG A 337 -0.74 -9.33 -1.27
C ARG A 337 -0.43 -10.53 -2.16
N GLY A 338 -0.18 -11.69 -1.57
CA GLY A 338 0.12 -12.93 -2.27
C GLY A 338 -1.09 -13.59 -2.92
N SER A 339 -0.95 -14.89 -3.16
CA SER A 339 -2.02 -15.74 -3.66
C SER A 339 -2.26 -16.85 -2.64
N TYR A 340 -3.50 -16.99 -2.19
CA TYR A 340 -3.90 -18.12 -1.35
C TYR A 340 -3.67 -19.46 -2.06
N GLN A 341 -3.82 -19.51 -3.39
CA GLN A 341 -3.56 -20.71 -4.18
C GLN A 341 -2.08 -21.08 -4.15
N PHE A 342 -1.18 -20.09 -4.24
CA PHE A 342 0.25 -20.32 -4.10
C PHE A 342 0.64 -20.74 -2.68
N LEU A 343 0.03 -20.12 -1.65
CA LEU A 343 0.21 -20.53 -0.26
C LEU A 343 -0.23 -21.99 -0.06
N GLN A 344 -1.40 -22.37 -0.57
CA GLN A 344 -1.90 -23.75 -0.54
C GLN A 344 -0.90 -24.70 -1.19
N HIS A 345 -0.43 -24.38 -2.40
CA HIS A 345 0.55 -25.19 -3.12
C HIS A 345 1.83 -25.41 -2.31
N MET A 346 2.36 -24.35 -1.70
CA MET A 346 3.57 -24.45 -0.90
C MET A 346 3.38 -25.24 0.39
N ILE A 347 2.22 -25.09 1.05
CA ILE A 347 1.83 -25.92 2.20
C ILE A 347 1.77 -27.40 1.81
N GLU A 348 1.15 -27.74 0.68
CA GLU A 348 1.05 -29.12 0.19
C GLU A 348 2.43 -29.72 -0.12
N ILE A 349 3.30 -28.97 -0.79
CA ILE A 349 4.70 -29.37 -1.05
C ILE A 349 5.46 -29.63 0.25
N LYS A 350 5.34 -28.74 1.24
CA LYS A 350 6.04 -28.87 2.52
C LYS A 350 5.47 -29.99 3.38
N ALA A 351 4.16 -30.21 3.32
CA ALA A 351 3.49 -31.36 3.92
C ALA A 351 3.81 -32.69 3.22
N ARG A 352 4.61 -32.67 2.14
CA ARG A 352 5.00 -33.84 1.33
C ARG A 352 3.80 -34.61 0.80
N ILE A 353 2.75 -33.89 0.43
CA ILE A 353 1.57 -34.44 -0.23
C ILE A 353 1.54 -33.98 -1.69
N GLU A 354 0.80 -34.72 -2.52
CA GLU A 354 0.63 -34.35 -3.92
C GLU A 354 -0.12 -33.02 -4.01
N PRO A 355 0.46 -31.98 -4.66
CA PRO A 355 -0.21 -30.70 -4.80
C PRO A 355 -1.48 -30.82 -5.63
N SER A 356 -2.54 -30.18 -5.15
CA SER A 356 -3.83 -30.14 -5.83
C SER A 356 -3.83 -29.18 -7.04
N LEU A 357 -2.87 -28.25 -7.08
CA LEU A 357 -2.68 -27.29 -8.16
C LEU A 357 -1.40 -27.62 -8.95
N SER A 358 -1.49 -27.48 -10.27
CA SER A 358 -0.33 -27.66 -11.15
C SER A 358 0.60 -26.45 -11.07
N THR A 359 1.91 -26.68 -11.17
CA THR A 359 2.93 -25.62 -11.28
C THR A 359 2.73 -24.73 -12.50
N GLU A 360 2.03 -25.23 -13.53
CA GLU A 360 1.59 -24.47 -14.71
C GLU A 360 0.77 -23.22 -14.34
N ASN A 361 0.00 -23.27 -13.24
CA ASN A 361 -0.81 -22.15 -12.77
C ASN A 361 0.04 -20.99 -12.23
N PHE A 362 1.33 -21.22 -11.96
CA PHE A 362 2.22 -20.25 -11.33
C PHE A 362 3.34 -19.76 -12.25
N LYS A 363 3.28 -20.05 -13.57
CA LYS A 363 4.28 -19.57 -14.55
C LYS A 363 4.29 -18.06 -14.74
N VAL A 364 3.16 -17.41 -14.53
CA VAL A 364 2.99 -15.97 -14.59
C VAL A 364 2.22 -15.53 -13.38
N PHE A 365 2.70 -14.50 -12.69
CA PHE A 365 1.98 -13.94 -11.57
C PHE A 365 0.71 -13.20 -11.98
N GLU A 366 -0.43 -13.69 -11.50
CA GLU A 366 -1.73 -13.05 -11.61
C GLU A 366 -2.02 -12.30 -10.31
N GLY A 367 -1.95 -10.96 -10.36
CA GLY A 367 -2.38 -10.13 -9.24
C GLY A 367 -3.90 -9.97 -9.21
N PHE A 368 -4.42 -9.36 -8.15
CA PHE A 368 -5.83 -9.03 -8.05
C PHE A 368 -6.25 -8.01 -9.13
N SER A 369 -7.38 -8.24 -9.79
CA SER A 369 -7.89 -7.33 -10.83
C SER A 369 -8.65 -6.14 -10.24
N GLY A 370 -9.05 -6.23 -8.96
CA GLY A 370 -9.80 -5.19 -8.25
C GLY A 370 -10.06 -5.57 -6.79
N VAL A 371 -10.83 -4.75 -6.09
CA VAL A 371 -11.20 -4.98 -4.67
C VAL A 371 -12.10 -6.21 -4.53
N ASP A 372 -13.03 -6.41 -5.47
CA ASP A 372 -14.01 -7.50 -5.44
C ASP A 372 -13.36 -8.89 -5.59
N ASP A 373 -12.13 -8.95 -6.14
CA ASP A 373 -11.33 -10.18 -6.24
C ASP A 373 -10.61 -10.51 -4.93
N ARG A 374 -10.59 -9.61 -3.94
CA ARG A 374 -9.78 -9.75 -2.72
C ARG A 374 -10.60 -10.19 -1.52
N TYR A 375 -11.78 -9.60 -1.36
CA TYR A 375 -12.61 -9.82 -0.19
C TYR A 375 -14.04 -9.34 -0.42
N VAL A 376 -14.94 -9.76 0.47
CA VAL A 376 -16.33 -9.30 0.53
C VAL A 376 -16.52 -8.54 1.84
N ILE A 377 -16.98 -7.29 1.78
CA ILE A 377 -17.45 -6.55 2.98
C ILE A 377 -18.96 -6.59 3.01
N THR A 378 -19.50 -7.03 4.14
CA THR A 378 -20.94 -7.05 4.43
C THR A 378 -21.26 -6.17 5.63
N THR A 379 -22.51 -5.75 5.71
CA THR A 379 -23.05 -5.07 6.89
C THR A 379 -23.88 -6.07 7.67
N SER A 380 -23.60 -6.22 8.96
CA SER A 380 -24.38 -7.07 9.86
C SER A 380 -25.52 -6.29 10.52
N ASP A 381 -26.45 -7.02 11.12
CA ASP A 381 -27.57 -6.43 11.90
C ASP A 381 -27.13 -5.85 13.25
N LYS A 382 -25.87 -6.10 13.67
CA LYS A 382 -25.34 -5.54 14.91
C LYS A 382 -25.12 -4.05 14.73
N ARG A 383 -25.67 -3.26 15.65
CA ARG A 383 -25.57 -1.80 15.63
C ARG A 383 -24.83 -1.31 16.86
N LEU A 384 -23.89 -0.40 16.65
CA LEU A 384 -23.34 0.42 17.71
C LEU A 384 -24.51 1.22 18.33
N ILE A 385 -24.81 0.91 19.58
CA ILE A 385 -25.77 1.70 20.36
C ILE A 385 -25.05 3.01 20.69
N ARG A 386 -25.25 4.01 19.84
CA ARG A 386 -24.79 5.37 20.14
C ARG A 386 -25.62 5.87 21.32
N PRO A 387 -24.99 6.23 22.46
CA PRO A 387 -25.73 6.87 23.54
C PRO A 387 -26.36 8.14 22.98
N GLU A 388 -27.60 8.42 23.38
CA GLU A 388 -28.25 9.66 22.99
C GLU A 388 -27.37 10.84 23.45
N PRO A 389 -26.97 11.75 22.56
CA PRO A 389 -26.11 12.87 22.94
C PRO A 389 -26.91 13.86 23.78
N ASP A 390 -26.27 14.57 24.71
CA ASP A 390 -26.94 15.63 25.48
C ASP A 390 -27.18 16.91 24.65
N VAL A 391 -26.43 17.08 23.55
CA VAL A 391 -26.52 18.23 22.63
C VAL A 391 -26.37 17.74 21.20
N ILE A 392 -27.20 18.26 20.28
CA ILE A 392 -27.10 18.00 18.83
C ILE A 392 -26.82 19.33 18.14
N CYS A 393 -25.78 19.38 17.30
CA CYS A 393 -25.46 20.54 16.47
C CYS A 393 -25.70 20.22 14.99
N LYS A 394 -26.54 21.00 14.33
CA LYS A 394 -26.79 20.90 12.87
C LYS A 394 -26.62 22.26 12.23
N ASN A 395 -25.78 22.34 11.20
CA ASN A 395 -25.50 23.56 10.43
C ASN A 395 -25.12 24.77 11.32
N GLY A 396 -24.30 24.55 12.35
CA GLY A 396 -23.83 25.61 13.25
C GLY A 396 -24.84 26.05 14.31
N THR A 397 -26.04 25.47 14.36
CA THR A 397 -27.01 25.67 15.45
C THR A 397 -27.04 24.44 16.33
N CYS A 398 -26.86 24.62 17.64
CA CYS A 398 -26.92 23.53 18.62
C CYS A 398 -28.22 23.60 19.41
N GLU A 399 -28.76 22.43 19.75
CA GLU A 399 -29.92 22.26 20.61
C GLU A 399 -29.60 21.23 21.71
N VAL A 400 -30.07 21.47 22.93
CA VAL A 400 -30.00 20.49 24.02
C VAL A 400 -31.07 19.43 23.78
N THR A 401 -30.71 18.15 23.86
CA THR A 401 -31.66 17.05 23.71
C THR A 401 -32.51 16.86 24.97
N GLU A 402 -33.57 16.05 24.89
CA GLU A 402 -34.35 15.70 26.09
C GLU A 402 -33.49 15.06 27.19
N LYS A 403 -32.51 14.25 26.79
CA LYS A 403 -31.54 13.67 27.72
C LYS A 403 -30.65 14.75 28.34
N GLY A 404 -30.13 15.67 27.53
CA GLY A 404 -29.33 16.79 28.02
C GLY A 404 -30.11 17.65 29.02
N LEU A 405 -31.39 17.90 28.77
CA LEU A 405 -32.26 18.62 29.70
C LEU A 405 -32.44 17.87 31.02
N LYS A 406 -32.66 16.55 30.98
CA LYS A 406 -32.71 15.70 32.19
C LYS A 406 -31.39 15.69 32.97
N ASN A 407 -30.27 15.89 32.27
CA ASN A 407 -28.93 15.97 32.84
C ASN A 407 -28.53 17.40 33.25
N ASN A 408 -29.46 18.37 33.23
CA ASN A 408 -29.22 19.79 33.53
C ASN A 408 -28.20 20.47 32.60
N VAL A 409 -28.07 20.01 31.36
CA VAL A 409 -27.25 20.66 30.33
C VAL A 409 -27.99 21.88 29.80
N THR A 410 -27.31 23.01 29.72
CA THR A 410 -27.82 24.26 29.15
C THR A 410 -26.85 24.80 28.09
N LEU A 411 -27.37 25.32 26.98
CA LEU A 411 -26.58 26.07 26.01
C LEU A 411 -26.55 27.55 26.43
N GLU A 412 -25.36 28.13 26.58
CA GLU A 412 -25.26 29.59 26.75
C GLU A 412 -25.75 30.29 25.48
N GLU A 413 -26.63 31.28 25.62
CA GLU A 413 -27.07 32.12 24.50
C GLU A 413 -25.86 32.76 23.81
N ASN A 414 -25.77 32.54 22.49
CA ASN A 414 -24.84 33.15 21.54
C ASN A 414 -24.20 34.47 22.03
N LYS A 415 -23.06 34.38 22.74
CA LYS A 415 -22.00 35.36 22.53
C LYS A 415 -21.54 35.11 21.11
N GLY A 416 -21.97 36.00 20.22
CA GLY A 416 -22.14 35.79 18.78
C GLY A 416 -21.07 34.92 18.15
N ASN A 417 -21.51 34.08 17.20
CA ASN A 417 -20.72 33.21 16.32
C ASN A 417 -19.23 33.21 16.70
N PRO A 418 -18.65 32.10 17.20
CA PRO A 418 -17.22 31.97 17.08
C PRO A 418 -16.96 32.03 15.56
N ILE A 419 -16.50 33.19 15.10
CA ILE A 419 -15.61 33.22 13.97
C ILE A 419 -14.54 32.24 14.43
N LEU A 420 -14.49 31.08 13.78
CA LEU A 420 -13.31 30.24 13.78
C LEU A 420 -12.23 31.09 13.10
N ASP A 421 -11.73 32.08 13.82
CA ASP A 421 -10.46 32.69 13.59
C ASP A 421 -9.48 31.63 14.08
N LEU A 422 -9.17 30.70 13.17
CA LEU A 422 -8.06 29.77 13.29
C LEU A 422 -6.77 30.60 13.32
N LYS A 423 -6.55 31.32 14.42
CA LYS A 423 -5.23 31.81 14.78
C LYS A 423 -4.41 30.57 15.05
N SER A 424 -3.37 30.39 14.24
CA SER A 424 -2.41 29.28 14.22
C SER A 424 -1.91 28.83 15.61
N ASN A 425 -1.99 29.73 16.58
CA ASN A 425 -1.63 29.56 17.98
C ASN A 425 -2.47 28.48 18.71
N SER A 426 -3.71 28.22 18.28
CA SER A 426 -4.63 27.29 18.95
C SER A 426 -4.35 25.82 18.60
N ILE A 427 -3.77 25.56 17.41
CA ILE A 427 -3.33 24.22 16.99
C ILE A 427 -2.04 23.85 17.74
N SER A 428 -1.14 24.80 17.97
CA SER A 428 0.07 24.60 18.78
C SER A 428 -0.25 24.24 20.23
N SER A 429 -1.33 24.80 20.80
CA SER A 429 -1.78 24.51 22.16
C SER A 429 -2.34 23.08 22.31
N LEU A 430 -2.98 22.55 21.25
CA LEU A 430 -3.44 21.15 21.19
C LEU A 430 -2.30 20.16 20.93
N LEU A 431 -1.22 20.60 20.27
CA LEU A 431 -0.01 19.81 20.08
C LEU A 431 0.87 19.79 21.36
N GLU A 432 0.87 20.85 22.16
CA GLU A 432 1.55 20.86 23.47
C GLU A 432 0.89 19.91 24.49
N LEU A 433 -0.41 19.66 24.39
CA LEU A 433 -1.10 18.61 25.18
C LEU A 433 -0.68 17.18 24.80
N ARG A 434 -0.03 16.98 23.65
CA ARG A 434 0.55 15.68 23.23
C ARG A 434 1.93 15.45 23.85
N VAL A 435 2.64 16.50 24.27
CA VAL A 435 4.03 16.41 24.72
C VAL A 435 4.18 17.03 26.10
N ASN A 436 3.79 16.29 27.13
CA ASN A 436 4.31 16.54 28.47
C ASN A 436 4.88 15.24 29.05
N ASN A 437 6.15 14.96 28.70
CA ASN A 437 6.90 13.77 29.10
C ASN A 437 7.31 13.73 30.59
N THR A 438 6.70 14.56 31.46
CA THR A 438 7.14 14.69 32.85
C THR A 438 6.06 14.49 33.92
N THR A 439 4.82 14.21 33.54
CA THR A 439 3.79 13.76 34.49
C THR A 439 2.90 12.72 33.83
N GLU A 440 2.85 11.52 34.39
CA GLU A 440 1.99 10.38 34.02
C GLU A 440 0.48 10.66 34.23
N ASN A 441 -0.02 11.83 33.82
CA ASN A 441 -1.44 12.16 33.84
C ASN A 441 -1.85 12.59 32.43
N ASN A 442 -2.02 11.59 31.57
CA ASN A 442 -2.63 11.79 30.26
C ASN A 442 -4.16 11.71 30.42
N ILE A 443 -4.84 12.84 30.25
CA ILE A 443 -6.30 12.99 30.40
C ILE A 443 -7.06 12.08 29.42
N LEU A 444 -6.42 11.66 28.31
CA LEU A 444 -7.01 10.72 27.37
C LEU A 444 -7.16 9.29 27.93
N PHE A 445 -6.35 8.91 28.92
CA PHE A 445 -6.42 7.59 29.58
C PHE A 445 -7.51 7.53 30.66
N GLN A 446 -7.91 8.66 31.24
CA GLN A 446 -9.00 8.69 32.22
C GLN A 446 -10.39 8.51 31.58
N TRP A 447 -10.53 8.76 30.28
CA TRP A 447 -11.83 8.59 29.58
C TRP A 447 -12.04 7.17 29.03
N LEU A 448 -11.00 6.33 29.03
CA LEU A 448 -11.06 4.93 28.60
C LEU A 448 -11.13 3.94 29.78
N ALA A 449 -11.05 4.45 31.02
CA ALA A 449 -11.06 3.65 32.24
C ALA A 449 -12.39 3.75 33.04
N ASP A 450 -13.38 4.47 32.52
CA ASP A 450 -14.79 4.43 32.91
C ASP A 450 -15.61 3.92 31.70
#